data_AF-A0A518K0L1-F1
#
_entry.id   AF-A0A518K0L1-F1
#
_cell.length_a   1.000
_cell.length_b   1.000
_cell.length_c   1.000
_cell.angle_alpha   90.00
_cell.angle_beta   90.00
_cell.angle_gamma   90.00
#
_symmetry.space_group_name_H-M   'P 1'
#
loop_
_entity.id
_entity.type
_entity.pdbx_description
1 polymer ?
#
loop_
_entity_poly.entity_id
_entity_poly.type
_entity_poly.pdbx_seq_one_letter_code
_entity_poly.pdbx_strand_id
1 'polypeptide(L)'
;MTGPQLAILHHGDCCPGDAAYVEDPIRSPSLRRTQRWQPKQTMTKKQRIPHKFQPWIAVRKKYRLTDAQVQMARELGLSPKRFSNYADRKDQPWKLPLPEFIESLYEKQFGRVAPEVVLTIEAMAAEHQARREAKKLAKQEALAQEESRTEEAATDEPASPEADDQ
;
A
#
# COMPACT_ATOMS: atom_id res chain seq x y z
N MET A 1 39.05 35.38 46.03
CA MET A 1 39.84 34.56 46.96
C MET A 1 38.87 33.53 47.53
N THR A 2 38.92 32.32 46.98
CA THR A 2 39.24 31.08 47.71
C THR A 2 38.08 30.58 48.56
N GLY A 3 37.52 29.42 48.19
CA GLY A 3 36.68 28.60 49.05
C GLY A 3 37.44 28.12 50.31
N PRO A 4 36.94 27.13 51.08
CA PRO A 4 36.54 25.83 50.55
C PRO A 4 35.34 25.16 51.25
N GLN A 5 34.99 23.99 50.70
CA GLN A 5 34.10 22.95 51.23
C GLN A 5 34.52 22.42 52.61
N LEU A 6 33.55 21.84 53.34
CA LEU A 6 33.47 20.44 53.83
C LEU A 6 32.41 20.44 54.96
N ALA A 7 31.22 19.87 54.74
CA ALA A 7 30.85 18.48 55.03
C ALA A 7 31.09 18.08 56.49
N ILE A 8 30.04 17.64 57.19
CA ILE A 8 29.94 16.35 57.90
C ILE A 8 28.54 16.21 58.54
N LEU A 9 28.04 14.98 58.45
CA LEU A 9 26.79 14.42 58.93
C LEU A 9 26.52 14.69 60.41
N HIS A 10 25.27 14.52 60.87
CA HIS A 10 24.99 13.72 62.06
C HIS A 10 23.49 13.35 62.14
N HIS A 11 23.27 12.03 62.25
CA HIS A 11 22.12 11.23 62.66
C HIS A 11 21.04 11.90 63.52
N GLY A 12 19.77 11.50 63.30
CA GLY A 12 18.70 11.79 64.25
C GLY A 12 17.30 11.42 63.75
N ASP A 13 17.05 10.12 63.64
CA ASP A 13 15.73 9.50 63.52
C ASP A 13 14.82 9.92 64.70
N CYS A 14 13.66 10.53 64.44
CA CYS A 14 12.44 10.35 65.25
C CYS A 14 11.27 11.11 64.62
N CYS A 15 10.54 10.44 63.73
CA CYS A 15 9.15 10.79 63.46
C CYS A 15 8.26 9.72 64.11
N PRO A 16 7.60 10.01 65.25
CA PRO A 16 6.33 9.40 65.57
C PRO A 16 5.23 10.38 65.18
N GLY A 17 4.54 10.03 64.10
CA GLY A 17 3.22 10.58 63.81
C GLY A 17 2.19 9.98 64.76
N ASP A 18 1.15 10.76 65.04
CA ASP A 18 -0.21 10.35 65.44
C ASP A 18 -0.95 11.67 65.68
N ALA A 19 -2.17 11.93 65.25
CA ALA A 19 -3.15 11.15 64.54
C ALA A 19 -4.24 12.14 64.09
N ALA A 20 -5.23 11.62 63.38
CA ALA A 20 -6.50 12.25 63.02
C ALA A 20 -6.50 13.08 61.73
N TYR A 21 -6.48 12.37 60.59
CA TYR A 21 -7.41 12.75 59.54
C TYR A 21 -8.55 11.73 59.54
N VAL A 22 -9.74 12.24 59.81
CA VAL A 22 -11.00 11.51 59.82
C VAL A 22 -11.29 11.01 58.40
N GLU A 23 -11.60 9.73 58.25
CA GLU A 23 -12.07 9.15 56.99
C GLU A 23 -13.45 9.74 56.66
N ASP A 24 -13.53 10.55 55.59
CA ASP A 24 -14.78 11.06 55.00
C ASP A 24 -15.49 9.96 54.18
N PRO A 25 -16.69 9.50 54.57
CA PRO A 25 -17.35 8.37 53.93
C PRO A 25 -18.33 8.81 52.83
N ILE A 26 -17.87 9.51 51.78
CA ILE A 26 -18.68 9.71 50.56
C ILE A 26 -17.76 9.72 49.32
N ARG A 27 -17.20 8.57 48.95
CA ARG A 27 -16.73 8.35 47.57
C ARG A 27 -17.02 6.92 47.16
N SER A 28 -18.25 6.73 46.68
CA SER A 28 -18.73 5.48 46.10
C SER A 28 -17.72 4.94 45.07
N PRO A 29 -17.29 3.66 45.16
CA PRO A 29 -16.45 3.04 44.13
C PRO A 29 -17.30 2.89 42.86
N SER A 30 -17.11 3.77 41.88
CA SER A 30 -17.85 3.71 40.64
C SER A 30 -17.57 2.37 39.95
N LEU A 31 -18.62 1.56 39.86
CA LEU A 31 -18.67 0.30 39.14
C LEU A 31 -18.00 0.45 37.76
N ARG A 32 -17.05 -0.47 37.53
CA ARG A 32 -16.46 -0.86 36.24
C ARG A 32 -17.17 -0.27 35.02
N ARG A 33 -16.63 0.82 34.48
CA ARG A 33 -16.78 1.12 33.06
C ARG A 33 -15.45 0.79 32.40
N THR A 34 -15.20 -0.52 32.19
CA THR A 34 -14.23 -0.93 31.18
C THR A 34 -14.74 -0.37 29.87
N GLN A 35 -14.30 0.83 29.52
CA GLN A 35 -14.36 1.27 28.13
C GLN A 35 -13.49 0.27 27.39
N ARG A 36 -14.16 -0.75 26.81
CA ARG A 36 -13.61 -1.61 25.78
C ARG A 36 -13.00 -0.67 24.76
N TRP A 37 -11.68 -0.58 24.75
CA TRP A 37 -10.94 0.14 23.73
C TRP A 37 -11.41 -0.42 22.39
N GLN A 38 -12.17 0.36 21.65
CA GLN A 38 -12.52 -0.01 20.30
C GLN A 38 -11.29 0.27 19.43
N PRO A 39 -10.70 -0.74 18.78
CA PRO A 39 -9.63 -0.49 17.83
C PRO A 39 -10.19 0.39 16.72
N LYS A 40 -9.53 1.53 16.50
CA LYS A 40 -9.89 2.47 15.45
C LYS A 40 -9.77 1.72 14.13
N GLN A 41 -10.85 1.67 13.34
CA GLN A 41 -10.86 0.99 12.04
C GLN A 41 -9.63 1.43 11.25
N THR A 42 -8.72 0.49 10.98
CA THR A 42 -7.57 0.77 10.12
C THR A 42 -8.12 0.84 8.70
N MET A 43 -8.05 2.03 8.11
CA MET A 43 -8.50 2.25 6.74
C MET A 43 -7.90 1.17 5.82
N THR A 44 -8.75 0.43 5.11
CA THR A 44 -8.34 -0.55 4.11
C THR A 44 -7.35 0.12 3.17
N LYS A 45 -6.16 -0.46 3.04
CA LYS A 45 -5.06 0.12 2.26
C LYS A 45 -5.57 0.32 0.83
N LYS A 46 -5.79 1.57 0.42
CA LYS A 46 -6.26 1.91 -0.93
C LYS A 46 -5.29 1.30 -1.93
N GLN A 47 -5.80 0.44 -2.80
CA GLN A 47 -5.00 -0.23 -3.82
C GLN A 47 -4.22 0.81 -4.62
N ARG A 48 -2.89 0.72 -4.60
CA ARG A 48 -2.02 1.72 -5.23
C ARG A 48 -2.09 1.55 -6.74
N ILE A 49 -2.70 2.52 -7.42
CA ILE A 49 -2.76 2.52 -8.89
C ILE A 49 -1.32 2.64 -9.45
N PRO A 50 -0.88 1.72 -10.32
CA PRO A 50 0.44 1.76 -10.93
C PRO A 50 0.68 3.05 -11.73
N HIS A 51 1.93 3.55 -11.71
CA HIS A 51 2.34 4.77 -12.43
C HIS A 51 2.07 4.71 -13.94
N LYS A 52 1.99 3.51 -14.54
CA LYS A 52 1.66 3.31 -15.96
C LYS A 52 0.23 3.77 -16.31
N PHE A 53 -0.73 3.63 -15.39
CA PHE A 53 -2.14 3.92 -15.64
C PHE A 53 -2.54 5.34 -15.21
N GLN A 54 -1.76 5.98 -14.32
CA GLN A 54 -2.00 7.34 -13.85
C GLN A 54 -2.15 8.38 -14.98
N PRO A 55 -1.28 8.42 -16.02
CA PRO A 55 -1.44 9.36 -17.12
C PRO A 55 -2.74 9.17 -17.90
N TRP A 56 -3.22 7.93 -18.05
CA TRP A 56 -4.46 7.62 -18.74
C TRP A 56 -5.69 8.08 -17.95
N ILE A 57 -5.67 7.94 -16.62
CA ILE A 57 -6.71 8.48 -15.74
C ILE A 57 -6.73 10.02 -15.81
N ALA A 58 -5.55 10.65 -15.80
CA ALA A 58 -5.45 12.10 -15.92
C ALA A 58 -6.00 12.62 -17.26
N VAL A 59 -5.67 11.97 -18.37
CA VAL A 59 -6.19 12.29 -19.72
C VAL A 59 -7.71 12.12 -19.77
N ARG A 60 -8.23 10.99 -19.26
CA ARG A 60 -9.67 10.72 -19.19
C ARG A 60 -10.42 11.85 -18.48
N LYS A 61 -9.94 12.24 -17.30
CA LYS A 61 -10.53 13.33 -16.50
C LYS A 61 -10.40 14.69 -17.18
N LYS A 62 -9.25 14.99 -17.78
CA LYS A 62 -8.95 16.29 -18.40
C LYS A 62 -9.79 16.53 -19.66
N TYR A 63 -9.90 15.53 -20.53
CA TYR A 63 -10.58 15.67 -21.83
C TYR A 63 -11.99 15.05 -21.84
N ARG A 64 -12.49 14.62 -20.68
CA ARG A 64 -13.82 14.01 -20.50
C ARG A 64 -14.06 12.83 -21.43
N LEU A 65 -13.05 11.99 -21.61
CA LEU A 65 -13.14 10.78 -22.43
C LEU A 65 -13.92 9.68 -21.70
N THR A 66 -14.65 8.88 -22.46
CA THR A 66 -15.24 7.63 -21.95
C THR A 66 -14.16 6.55 -21.79
N ASP A 67 -14.42 5.52 -20.99
CA ASP A 67 -13.48 4.40 -20.84
C ASP A 67 -13.23 3.69 -22.17
N ALA A 68 -14.26 3.57 -23.02
CA ALA A 68 -14.14 3.05 -24.37
C ALA A 68 -13.19 3.89 -25.23
N GLN A 69 -13.28 5.21 -25.20
CA GLN A 69 -12.37 6.10 -25.95
C GLN A 69 -10.93 6.02 -25.46
N VAL A 70 -10.73 5.90 -24.15
CA VAL A 70 -9.39 5.71 -23.58
C VAL A 70 -8.81 4.36 -24.02
N GLN A 71 -9.63 3.32 -24.09
CA GLN A 71 -9.21 2.02 -24.62
C GLN A 71 -8.88 2.08 -26.12
N MET A 72 -9.75 2.68 -26.94
CA MET A 72 -9.50 2.88 -28.37
C MET A 72 -8.17 3.59 -28.62
N ALA A 73 -7.90 4.67 -27.88
CA ALA A 73 -6.65 5.40 -28.01
C ALA A 73 -5.41 4.58 -27.63
N ARG A 74 -5.55 3.62 -26.72
CA ARG A 74 -4.46 2.69 -26.35
C ARG A 74 -4.21 1.66 -27.43
N GLU A 75 -5.28 1.10 -28.01
CA GLU A 75 -5.20 0.14 -29.12
C GLU A 75 -4.62 0.81 -30.37
N LEU A 76 -4.95 2.08 -30.62
CA LEU A 76 -4.37 2.94 -31.66
C LEU A 76 -2.89 3.33 -31.40
N GLY A 77 -2.33 3.00 -30.22
CA GLY A 77 -0.96 3.36 -29.87
C GLY A 77 -0.73 4.85 -29.58
N LEU A 78 -1.79 5.61 -29.27
CA LEU A 78 -1.66 7.01 -28.88
C LEU A 78 -0.99 7.13 -27.51
N SER A 79 -0.20 8.19 -27.32
CA SER A 79 0.52 8.43 -26.06
C SER A 79 -0.18 9.49 -25.21
N PRO A 80 -0.38 9.26 -23.90
CA PRO A 80 -1.13 10.16 -23.01
C PRO A 80 -0.49 11.56 -22.91
N LYS A 81 0.82 11.67 -23.12
CA LYS A 81 1.56 12.93 -23.13
C LYS A 81 1.22 13.81 -24.35
N ARG A 82 0.98 13.21 -25.51
CA ARG A 82 0.69 13.94 -26.76
C ARG A 82 -0.80 14.29 -26.94
N PHE A 83 -1.67 13.89 -26.01
CA PHE A 83 -3.09 14.27 -26.03
C PHE A 83 -3.33 15.77 -25.98
N SER A 84 -2.42 16.56 -25.39
CA SER A 84 -2.54 18.03 -25.47
C SER A 84 -2.57 18.50 -26.92
N ASN A 85 -1.59 18.07 -27.72
CA ASN A 85 -1.49 18.44 -29.13
C ASN A 85 -2.71 17.98 -29.95
N TYR A 86 -3.32 16.85 -29.60
CA TYR A 86 -4.55 16.39 -30.28
C TYR A 86 -5.80 17.16 -29.83
N ALA A 87 -5.82 17.67 -28.60
CA ALA A 87 -6.92 18.46 -28.05
C ALA A 87 -6.81 19.96 -28.35
N ASP A 88 -5.63 20.42 -28.76
CA ASP A 88 -5.36 21.81 -29.11
C ASP A 88 -6.14 22.19 -30.38
N ARG A 89 -7.37 22.67 -30.13
CA ARG A 89 -8.39 23.04 -31.11
C ARG A 89 -8.43 24.54 -31.39
N LYS A 90 -7.67 25.32 -30.62
CA LYS A 90 -7.71 26.80 -30.64
C LYS A 90 -7.43 27.37 -32.02
N ASP A 91 -6.64 26.67 -32.82
CA ASP A 91 -6.16 27.17 -34.10
C ASP A 91 -6.83 26.51 -35.31
N GLN A 92 -7.72 25.52 -35.11
CA GLN A 92 -8.29 24.73 -36.22
C GLN A 92 -9.78 24.38 -35.99
N PRO A 93 -10.72 25.29 -36.29
CA PRO A 93 -12.17 25.07 -36.10
C PRO A 93 -12.76 23.97 -36.99
N TRP A 94 -12.10 23.60 -38.09
CA TRP A 94 -12.51 22.49 -38.96
C TRP A 94 -12.12 21.10 -38.42
N LYS A 95 -11.46 21.04 -37.25
CA LYS A 95 -10.99 19.79 -36.66
C LYS A 95 -12.03 19.21 -35.72
N LEU A 96 -12.29 17.91 -35.90
CA LEU A 96 -13.19 17.13 -35.04
C LEU A 96 -12.77 17.24 -33.55
N PRO A 97 -13.73 17.22 -32.61
CA PRO A 97 -13.42 17.12 -31.19
C PRO A 97 -12.60 15.85 -30.91
N LEU A 98 -11.72 15.91 -29.91
CA LEU A 98 -10.81 14.82 -29.57
C LEU A 98 -11.49 13.43 -29.40
N PRO A 99 -12.69 13.32 -28.78
CA PRO A 99 -13.44 12.06 -28.71
C PRO A 99 -13.77 11.48 -30.10
N GLU A 100 -14.39 12.29 -30.98
CA GLU A 100 -14.78 11.89 -32.34
C GLU A 100 -13.54 11.62 -33.22
N PHE A 101 -12.45 12.34 -32.97
CA PHE A 101 -11.17 12.06 -33.64
C PHE A 101 -10.66 10.65 -33.33
N ILE A 102 -10.75 10.20 -32.07
CA ILE A 102 -10.34 8.84 -31.69
C ILE A 102 -11.25 7.79 -32.33
N GLU A 103 -12.56 8.03 -32.32
CA GLU A 103 -13.56 7.14 -32.92
C GLU A 103 -13.33 6.98 -34.44
N SER A 104 -13.16 8.08 -35.16
CA SER A 104 -12.91 8.04 -36.60
C SER A 104 -11.59 7.35 -36.98
N LEU A 105 -10.55 7.48 -36.15
CA LEU A 105 -9.30 6.75 -36.35
C LEU A 105 -9.47 5.25 -36.08
N TYR A 106 -10.23 4.91 -35.05
CA TYR A 106 -10.49 3.52 -34.67
C TYR A 106 -11.27 2.80 -35.77
N GLU A 107 -12.33 3.42 -36.26
CA GLU A 107 -13.13 2.89 -37.37
C GLU A 107 -12.29 2.68 -38.64
N LYS A 108 -11.38 3.61 -38.96
CA LYS A 108 -10.50 3.49 -40.12
C LYS A 108 -9.49 2.33 -40.03
N GLN A 109 -8.96 2.03 -38.85
CA GLN A 109 -7.95 0.97 -38.68
C GLN A 109 -8.58 -0.40 -38.45
N PHE A 110 -9.66 -0.47 -37.67
CA PHE A 110 -10.24 -1.73 -37.22
C PHE A 110 -11.58 -2.06 -37.90
N GLY A 111 -12.22 -1.10 -38.57
CA GLY A 111 -13.54 -1.29 -39.20
C GLY A 111 -14.67 -1.46 -38.19
N ARG A 112 -14.46 -1.06 -36.94
CA ARG A 112 -15.44 -1.19 -35.83
C ARG A 112 -15.65 0.16 -35.18
N VAL A 113 -16.87 0.40 -34.69
CA VAL A 113 -17.24 1.67 -34.02
C VAL A 113 -16.77 1.70 -32.56
N ALA A 114 -16.70 0.53 -31.90
CA ALA A 114 -16.32 0.40 -30.51
C ALA A 114 -15.56 -0.92 -30.25
N PRO A 115 -14.70 -0.96 -29.22
CA PRO A 115 -14.07 -2.20 -28.79
C PRO A 115 -15.10 -3.15 -28.18
N GLU A 116 -14.92 -4.45 -28.44
CA GLU A 116 -15.87 -5.51 -28.08
C GLU A 116 -15.96 -5.75 -26.57
N VAL A 117 -14.86 -5.52 -25.86
CA VAL A 117 -14.81 -5.55 -24.39
C VAL A 117 -14.28 -4.21 -23.91
N VAL A 118 -15.15 -3.39 -23.32
CA VAL A 118 -14.77 -2.11 -22.72
C VAL A 118 -14.24 -2.36 -21.30
N LEU A 119 -12.92 -2.38 -21.15
CA LEU A 119 -12.27 -2.48 -19.85
C LEU A 119 -11.96 -1.07 -19.31
N THR A 120 -12.36 -0.81 -18.07
CA THR A 120 -11.97 0.44 -17.41
C THR A 120 -10.47 0.42 -17.10
N ILE A 121 -9.85 1.61 -17.08
CA ILE A 121 -8.42 1.74 -16.73
C ILE A 121 -8.14 1.19 -15.32
N GLU A 122 -9.10 1.30 -14.41
CA GLU A 122 -9.00 0.81 -13.04
C GLU A 122 -9.05 -0.72 -12.98
N ALA A 123 -9.91 -1.37 -13.76
CA ALA A 123 -9.96 -2.83 -13.86
C ALA A 123 -8.63 -3.41 -14.38
N MET A 124 -8.09 -2.83 -15.46
CA MET A 124 -6.78 -3.23 -16.00
C MET A 124 -5.63 -2.96 -15.03
N ALA A 125 -5.70 -1.87 -14.25
CA ALA A 125 -4.73 -1.58 -13.22
C ALA A 125 -4.75 -2.61 -12.09
N ALA A 126 -5.95 -3.05 -11.67
CA ALA A 126 -6.13 -4.08 -10.67
C ALA A 126 -5.62 -5.44 -11.14
N GLU A 127 -5.96 -5.86 -12.38
CA GLU A 127 -5.47 -7.10 -12.98
C GLU A 127 -3.93 -7.11 -13.06
N HIS A 128 -3.33 -5.99 -13.46
CA HIS A 128 -1.88 -5.86 -13.50
C HIS A 128 -1.24 -6.01 -12.11
N GLN A 129 -1.86 -5.47 -11.05
CA GLN A 129 -1.38 -5.64 -9.69
C GLN A 129 -1.55 -7.07 -9.19
N ALA A 130 -2.72 -7.69 -9.42
CA ALA A 130 -2.98 -9.08 -9.07
C ALA A 130 -1.95 -10.02 -9.72
N ARG A 131 -1.60 -9.81 -11.00
CA ARG A 131 -0.56 -10.57 -11.68
C ARG A 131 0.83 -10.36 -11.06
N ARG A 132 1.14 -9.17 -10.56
CA ARG A 132 2.41 -8.85 -9.89
C ARG A 132 2.49 -9.50 -8.51
N GLU A 133 1.41 -9.46 -7.76
CA GLU A 133 1.28 -10.08 -6.45
C GLU A 133 1.35 -11.60 -6.55
N ALA A 134 0.63 -12.21 -7.49
CA ALA A 134 0.72 -13.65 -7.78
C ALA A 134 2.16 -14.07 -8.12
N LYS A 135 2.87 -13.30 -8.96
CA LYS A 135 4.27 -13.59 -9.27
C LYS A 135 5.18 -13.45 -8.04
N LYS A 136 4.88 -12.55 -7.12
CA LYS A 136 5.63 -12.37 -5.87
C LYS A 136 5.38 -13.55 -4.93
N LEU A 137 4.12 -13.95 -4.75
CA LEU A 137 3.74 -15.09 -3.91
C LEU A 137 4.37 -16.39 -4.43
N ALA A 138 4.26 -16.67 -5.72
CA ALA A 138 4.89 -17.85 -6.33
C ALA A 138 6.42 -17.88 -6.14
N LYS A 139 7.08 -16.71 -6.17
CA LYS A 139 8.52 -16.63 -5.88
C LYS A 139 8.83 -16.91 -4.41
N GLN A 140 7.99 -16.41 -3.49
CA GLN A 140 8.15 -16.65 -2.05
C GLN A 140 7.90 -18.12 -1.69
N GLU A 141 6.87 -18.73 -2.29
CA GLU A 141 6.58 -20.16 -2.13
C GLU A 141 7.72 -21.03 -2.67
N ALA A 142 8.26 -20.70 -3.85
CA ALA A 142 9.42 -21.41 -4.40
C ALA A 142 10.66 -21.30 -3.50
N LEU A 143 10.92 -20.12 -2.94
CA LEU A 143 12.03 -19.90 -2.02
C LEU A 143 11.85 -20.66 -0.70
N ALA A 144 10.63 -20.66 -0.13
CA ALA A 144 10.30 -21.43 1.07
C ALA A 144 10.40 -22.94 0.84
N GLN A 145 10.02 -23.43 -0.35
CA GLN A 145 10.21 -24.82 -0.74
C GLN A 145 11.69 -25.17 -0.89
N GLU A 146 12.50 -24.29 -1.48
CA GLU A 146 13.95 -24.47 -1.59
C GLU A 146 14.63 -24.51 -0.20
N GLU A 147 14.28 -23.57 0.68
CA GLU A 147 14.76 -23.52 2.07
C GLU A 147 14.39 -24.80 2.83
N SER A 148 13.12 -25.23 2.78
CA SER A 148 12.69 -26.48 3.40
C SER A 148 13.41 -27.72 2.85
N ARG A 149 13.74 -27.72 1.55
CA ARG A 149 14.45 -28.83 0.90
C ARG A 149 15.93 -28.87 1.27
N THR A 150 16.56 -27.72 1.50
CA THR A 150 17.94 -27.64 2.00
C THR A 150 18.06 -28.01 3.47
N GLU A 151 17.04 -27.72 4.29
CA GLU A 151 17.00 -28.10 5.71
C GLU A 151 16.82 -29.61 5.91
N GLU A 152 15.95 -30.26 5.13
CA GLU A 152 15.81 -31.74 5.16
C GLU A 152 17.05 -32.45 4.61
N ALA A 153 17.73 -31.89 3.60
CA ALA A 153 18.98 -32.48 3.07
C ALA A 153 20.18 -32.34 4.03
N ALA A 154 20.12 -31.45 5.02
CA ALA A 154 21.19 -31.25 6.01
C ALA A 154 21.03 -32.12 7.28
N THR A 155 19.87 -32.77 7.47
CA THR A 155 19.60 -33.64 8.63
C THR A 155 19.84 -35.13 8.36
N ASP A 156 19.99 -35.54 7.10
CA ASP A 156 20.54 -36.85 6.75
C ASP A 156 22.08 -36.74 6.74
N GLU A 157 22.67 -36.57 7.91
CA GLU A 157 24.09 -36.88 8.11
C GLU A 157 24.20 -38.40 7.99
N PRO A 158 24.84 -38.96 6.94
CA PRO A 158 25.09 -40.40 6.93
C PRO A 158 26.04 -40.66 8.07
N ALA A 159 25.50 -41.20 9.17
CA ALA A 159 26.26 -41.76 10.27
C ALA A 159 27.37 -42.62 9.67
N SER A 160 28.58 -42.05 9.68
CA SER A 160 29.76 -42.75 9.21
C SER A 160 29.91 -43.97 10.12
N PRO A 161 29.85 -45.21 9.58
CA PRO A 161 30.07 -46.38 10.41
C PRO A 161 31.46 -46.26 11.03
N GLU A 162 31.52 -46.27 12.36
CA GLU A 162 32.77 -46.38 13.11
C GLU A 162 33.51 -47.62 12.59
N ALA A 163 34.61 -47.39 11.89
CA ALA A 163 35.55 -48.44 11.56
C ALA A 163 36.48 -48.59 12.76
N ASP A 164 36.13 -49.55 13.63
CA ASP A 164 37.00 -50.20 14.60
C ASP A 164 38.28 -50.70 13.89
N ASP A 165 39.45 -50.16 14.25
CA ASP A 165 40.77 -50.60 13.78
C ASP A 165 41.54 -51.21 14.96
N GLN A 166 41.83 -52.50 14.86
CA GLN A 166 42.46 -53.38 15.87
C GLN A 166 43.97 -53.49 15.70
#